data_AF-A0A9W6BQU7-F1
#
_entry.id   AF-A0A9W6BQU7-F1
#
_cell.length_a   1.000
_cell.length_b   1.000
_cell.length_c   1.000
_cell.angle_alpha   90.00
_cell.angle_beta   90.00
_cell.angle_gamma   90.00
#
_symmetry.space_group_name_H-M   'P 1'
#
loop_
_entity.id
_entity.type
_entity.pdbx_description
1 polymer ?
#
loop_
_entity_poly.entity_id
_entity_poly.type
_entity_poly.pdbx_seq_one_letter_code
_entity_poly.pdbx_strand_id
1 'polypeptide(L)'
;MWALPSLAKSHLEKVDYDMYRRWKTYRKVYIWTFNWFTSYVPWGGLGAMGCDPVNLERCHTWINQDPAQATLRMWPVIQELGHNLGLAHSARLVTWPLPDGTPAFALHEYGDRVCPMGSGEAEDQDNYIICTNAAQSYKAGWSRPIPGGHLNAFADLKLSVHQEFRLPPMHSTKYNMLRISVDPAYSIIDDSDINFQLAVFVSYRVRQSGVGTFDSGIQTRLDRRVWIQEYNHRANGRPSYMDHWTHNMAVLTDERPLPLFDDGFGYLNRSWTKMFPGGVPGGITITMRSKTDAAAIVTVCRFLAPTEWGGGTTCMDGQDNDW
;
A
#
# COMPACT_ATOMS: atom_id res chain seq x y z
N MET A 1 -16.65 7.24 -18.90
CA MET A 1 -15.26 7.27 -19.42
C MET A 1 -15.19 7.59 -20.91
N TRP A 2 -15.94 6.91 -21.79
CA TRP A 2 -15.91 7.11 -23.25
C TRP A 2 -16.25 8.52 -23.75
N ALA A 3 -17.04 9.29 -23.00
CA ALA A 3 -17.36 10.66 -23.35
C ALA A 3 -16.21 11.65 -23.10
N LEU A 4 -15.25 11.34 -22.22
CA LEU A 4 -14.15 12.25 -21.85
C LEU A 4 -13.18 12.50 -23.03
N PRO A 5 -12.72 11.50 -23.80
CA PRO A 5 -11.97 11.72 -25.03
C PRO A 5 -12.71 12.60 -26.04
N SER A 6 -14.02 12.39 -26.20
CA SER A 6 -14.82 13.17 -27.13
C SER A 6 -14.98 14.61 -26.67
N LEU A 7 -15.32 14.85 -25.40
CA LEU A 7 -15.41 16.18 -24.81
C LEU A 7 -14.06 16.92 -24.88
N ALA A 8 -12.98 16.20 -24.59
CA ALA A 8 -11.63 16.72 -24.67
C ALA A 8 -11.27 17.15 -26.09
N LYS A 9 -11.54 16.28 -27.06
CA LYS A 9 -11.31 16.54 -28.47
C LYS A 9 -12.17 17.72 -28.96
N SER A 10 -13.44 17.79 -28.58
CA SER A 10 -14.33 18.94 -28.87
C SER A 10 -13.86 20.24 -28.22
N HIS A 11 -13.21 20.18 -27.04
CA HIS A 11 -12.62 21.36 -26.41
C HIS A 11 -11.40 21.84 -27.20
N LEU A 12 -10.46 20.94 -27.54
CA LEU A 12 -9.27 21.29 -28.32
C LEU A 12 -9.62 21.84 -29.69
N GLU A 13 -10.66 21.33 -30.33
CA GLU A 13 -11.13 21.88 -31.60
C GLU A 13 -11.43 23.40 -31.51
N LYS A 14 -11.84 23.87 -30.32
CA LYS A 14 -12.14 25.28 -30.06
C LYS A 14 -10.95 26.09 -29.59
N VAL A 15 -10.02 25.50 -28.83
CA VAL A 15 -8.96 26.25 -28.12
C VAL A 15 -7.54 26.02 -28.65
N ASP A 16 -7.28 24.88 -29.29
CA ASP A 16 -5.97 24.50 -29.82
C ASP A 16 -6.15 23.53 -31.00
N TYR A 17 -6.46 24.11 -32.15
CA TYR A 17 -6.79 23.38 -33.38
C TYR A 17 -5.61 22.52 -33.89
N ASP A 18 -4.37 22.95 -33.64
CA ASP A 18 -3.18 22.20 -34.03
C ASP A 18 -2.98 20.95 -33.18
N MET A 19 -3.25 21.02 -31.87
CA MET A 19 -3.27 19.82 -31.02
C MET A 19 -4.46 18.90 -31.36
N TYR A 20 -5.64 19.47 -31.65
CA TYR A 20 -6.80 18.71 -32.14
C TYR A 20 -6.47 17.87 -33.39
N ARG A 21 -5.87 18.49 -34.42
CA ARG A 21 -5.51 17.80 -35.67
C ARG A 21 -4.46 16.70 -35.49
N ARG A 22 -3.57 16.88 -34.52
CA ARG A 22 -2.50 15.91 -34.20
C ARG A 22 -2.91 14.89 -33.14
N TRP A 23 -4.14 14.94 -32.65
CA TRP A 23 -4.62 14.03 -31.63
C TRP A 23 -4.70 12.59 -32.15
N LYS A 24 -3.71 11.76 -31.81
CA LYS A 24 -3.71 10.30 -32.01
C LYS A 24 -3.91 9.58 -30.67
N THR A 25 -4.59 8.44 -30.63
CA THR A 25 -5.02 7.72 -29.41
C THR A 25 -4.00 6.68 -28.93
N TYR A 26 -2.79 7.08 -28.55
CA TYR A 26 -1.82 6.16 -27.93
C TYR A 26 -1.40 6.71 -26.58
N ARG A 27 -1.49 5.89 -25.50
CA ARG A 27 -1.10 6.20 -24.10
C ARG A 27 -1.04 7.68 -23.78
N LYS A 28 -2.13 8.24 -23.24
CA LYS A 28 -2.20 9.67 -22.94
C LYS A 28 -2.47 9.93 -21.47
N VAL A 29 -1.63 10.79 -20.92
CA VAL A 29 -1.89 11.51 -19.67
C VAL A 29 -2.52 12.83 -20.09
N TYR A 30 -3.78 13.02 -19.73
CA TYR A 30 -4.51 14.24 -19.97
C TYR A 30 -4.57 15.04 -18.68
N ILE A 31 -3.90 16.19 -18.67
CA ILE A 31 -3.93 17.12 -17.54
C ILE A 31 -4.81 18.29 -17.95
N TRP A 32 -5.90 18.49 -17.21
CA TRP A 32 -6.85 19.56 -17.46
C TRP A 32 -6.66 20.64 -16.42
N THR A 33 -6.32 21.85 -16.86
CA THR A 33 -6.13 23.02 -16.01
C THR A 33 -7.41 23.86 -15.88
N PHE A 34 -8.59 23.26 -16.04
CA PHE A 34 -9.86 23.98 -16.02
C PHE A 34 -10.85 23.28 -15.08
N ASN A 35 -11.42 24.05 -14.14
CA ASN A 35 -12.29 23.56 -13.07
C ASN A 35 -13.61 22.98 -13.61
N TRP A 36 -13.70 21.65 -13.72
CA TRP A 36 -14.99 20.96 -13.72
C TRP A 36 -15.34 20.38 -12.33
N PHE A 37 -14.48 20.62 -11.33
CA PHE A 37 -14.47 20.07 -9.97
C PHE A 37 -15.80 20.20 -9.24
N THR A 38 -16.62 21.19 -9.60
CA THR A 38 -17.89 21.47 -8.92
C THR A 38 -19.13 21.28 -9.80
N SER A 39 -19.00 21.06 -11.11
CA SER A 39 -20.14 21.09 -12.03
C SER A 39 -20.36 19.83 -12.86
N TYR A 40 -19.33 19.02 -13.13
CA TYR A 40 -19.48 17.87 -14.03
C TYR A 40 -18.75 16.58 -13.61
N VAL A 41 -17.65 16.65 -12.84
CA VAL A 41 -16.90 15.45 -12.39
C VAL A 41 -16.36 15.60 -10.95
N PRO A 42 -16.70 14.69 -10.01
CA PRO A 42 -16.37 14.83 -8.58
C PRO A 42 -15.03 14.17 -8.15
N TRP A 43 -14.09 13.94 -9.08
CA TRP A 43 -12.84 13.21 -8.81
C TRP A 43 -11.60 14.03 -9.20
N GLY A 44 -10.49 13.84 -8.47
CA GLY A 44 -9.20 14.51 -8.72
C GLY A 44 -8.34 13.82 -9.79
N GLY A 45 -8.56 12.52 -10.02
CA GLY A 45 -7.91 11.72 -11.05
C GLY A 45 -8.78 10.55 -11.50
N LEU A 46 -8.51 10.03 -12.70
CA LEU A 46 -9.10 8.79 -13.21
C LEU A 46 -8.12 8.07 -14.15
N GLY A 47 -7.73 6.85 -13.82
CA GLY A 47 -6.83 6.00 -14.58
C GLY A 47 -7.49 4.74 -15.11
N ALA A 48 -6.95 4.19 -16.19
CA ALA A 48 -7.31 2.85 -16.64
C ALA A 48 -6.62 1.80 -15.76
N MET A 49 -7.35 0.80 -15.27
CA MET A 49 -6.77 -0.28 -14.45
C MET A 49 -6.04 -1.30 -15.32
N GLY A 50 -4.73 -1.12 -15.47
CA GLY A 50 -3.86 -1.99 -16.24
C GLY A 50 -3.99 -1.78 -17.73
N CYS A 51 -2.94 -1.25 -18.34
CA CYS A 51 -2.91 -1.03 -19.77
C CYS A 51 -2.48 -2.28 -20.53
N ASP A 52 -3.35 -2.74 -21.44
CA ASP A 52 -3.02 -3.80 -22.39
C ASP A 52 -1.90 -3.32 -23.33
N PRO A 53 -0.72 -3.97 -23.34
CA PRO A 53 0.39 -3.58 -24.21
C PRO A 53 0.05 -3.64 -25.70
N VAL A 54 -0.96 -4.44 -26.10
CA VAL A 54 -1.42 -4.58 -27.48
C VAL A 54 -2.47 -3.52 -27.83
N ASN A 55 -3.29 -3.09 -26.86
CA ASN A 55 -4.32 -2.07 -27.06
C ASN A 55 -4.11 -0.84 -26.17
N LEU A 56 -3.09 -0.06 -26.54
CA LEU A 56 -2.71 1.17 -25.86
C LEU A 56 -3.73 2.31 -26.00
N GLU A 57 -4.73 2.16 -26.86
CA GLU A 57 -5.75 3.18 -27.09
C GLU A 57 -6.70 3.34 -25.90
N ARG A 58 -6.75 2.34 -25.00
CA ARG A 58 -7.57 2.38 -23.78
C ARG A 58 -6.77 2.78 -22.54
N CYS A 59 -5.47 3.04 -22.70
CA CYS A 59 -4.59 3.46 -21.62
C CYS A 59 -4.66 4.97 -21.46
N HIS A 60 -5.57 5.43 -20.60
CA HIS A 60 -5.81 6.84 -20.36
C HIS A 60 -5.69 7.16 -18.88
N THR A 61 -4.99 8.25 -18.60
CA THR A 61 -4.99 8.90 -17.29
C THR A 61 -5.58 10.28 -17.46
N TRP A 62 -6.51 10.63 -16.59
CA TRP A 62 -7.15 11.93 -16.53
C TRP A 62 -6.79 12.56 -15.20
N ILE A 63 -6.19 13.74 -15.23
CA ILE A 63 -5.89 14.52 -14.04
C ILE A 63 -6.76 15.76 -14.09
N ASN A 64 -7.60 15.90 -13.07
CA ASN A 64 -8.50 17.03 -12.90
C ASN A 64 -7.90 17.95 -11.85
N GLN A 65 -7.20 18.99 -12.31
CA GLN A 65 -6.51 19.93 -11.43
C GLN A 65 -7.38 21.15 -11.16
N ASP A 66 -7.32 21.65 -9.92
CA ASP A 66 -7.90 22.94 -9.58
C ASP A 66 -7.15 24.06 -10.33
N PRO A 67 -7.82 24.87 -11.18
CA PRO A 67 -7.17 25.94 -11.93
C PRO A 67 -6.62 27.06 -11.05
N ALA A 68 -7.04 27.15 -9.79
CA ALA A 68 -6.43 28.08 -8.84
C ALA A 68 -5.02 27.64 -8.44
N GLN A 69 -4.62 26.40 -8.72
CA GLN A 69 -3.29 25.88 -8.42
C GLN A 69 -2.33 26.11 -9.57
N ALA A 70 -1.24 26.82 -9.29
CA ALA A 70 -0.16 27.07 -10.25
C ALA A 70 0.71 25.83 -10.52
N THR A 71 0.72 24.85 -9.61
CA THR A 71 1.51 23.61 -9.73
C THR A 71 0.62 22.37 -9.74
N LEU A 72 1.03 21.40 -10.55
CA LEU A 72 0.36 20.10 -10.67
C LEU A 72 0.54 19.32 -9.38
N ARG A 73 -0.56 18.93 -8.72
CA ARG A 73 -0.48 17.99 -7.60
C ARG A 73 0.07 16.67 -8.12
N MET A 74 1.25 16.30 -7.65
CA MET A 74 1.93 15.09 -8.11
C MET A 74 1.30 13.81 -7.54
N TRP A 75 0.67 13.87 -6.37
CA TRP A 75 0.04 12.70 -5.75
C TRP A 75 -1.04 12.05 -6.65
N PRO A 76 -2.07 12.77 -7.15
CA PRO A 76 -3.05 12.18 -8.07
C PRO A 76 -2.40 11.67 -9.36
N VAL A 77 -1.40 12.38 -9.89
CA VAL A 77 -0.69 11.97 -11.11
C VAL A 77 -0.05 10.59 -10.92
N ILE A 78 0.68 10.41 -9.81
CA ILE A 78 1.34 9.15 -9.49
C ILE A 78 0.30 8.05 -9.25
N GLN A 79 -0.79 8.35 -8.55
CA GLN A 79 -1.88 7.41 -8.31
C GLN A 79 -2.48 6.89 -9.62
N GLU A 80 -2.90 7.79 -10.51
CA GLU A 80 -3.57 7.40 -11.75
C GLU A 80 -2.62 6.72 -12.75
N LEU A 81 -1.33 7.07 -12.73
CA LEU A 81 -0.31 6.33 -13.46
C LEU A 81 -0.06 4.94 -12.86
N GLY A 82 -0.15 4.80 -11.54
CA GLY A 82 -0.13 3.52 -10.85
C GLY A 82 -1.27 2.60 -11.29
N HIS A 83 -2.48 3.14 -11.47
CA HIS A 83 -3.60 2.38 -12.03
C HIS A 83 -3.29 1.82 -13.43
N ASN A 84 -2.64 2.59 -14.31
CA ASN A 84 -2.21 2.10 -15.63
C ASN A 84 -1.22 0.93 -15.54
N LEU A 85 -0.42 0.85 -14.48
CA LEU A 85 0.46 -0.28 -14.16
C LEU A 85 -0.29 -1.45 -13.51
N GLY A 86 -1.58 -1.30 -13.24
CA GLY A 86 -2.42 -2.30 -12.60
C GLY A 86 -2.40 -2.26 -11.08
N LEU A 87 -1.95 -1.16 -10.46
CA LEU A 87 -1.98 -0.99 -9.00
C LEU A 87 -3.39 -0.64 -8.53
N ALA A 88 -3.86 -1.26 -7.45
CA ALA A 88 -5.13 -0.91 -6.80
C ALA A 88 -4.94 0.28 -5.85
N HIS A 89 -6.03 0.81 -5.28
CA HIS A 89 -5.92 1.69 -4.13
C HIS A 89 -5.22 1.02 -2.94
N SER A 90 -4.63 1.85 -2.10
CA SER A 90 -4.05 1.46 -0.82
C SER A 90 -4.91 2.02 0.31
N ALA A 91 -5.77 1.13 0.79
CA ALA A 91 -6.69 1.40 1.86
C ALA A 91 -6.02 1.26 3.22
N ARG A 92 -6.74 1.67 4.26
CA ARG A 92 -6.38 1.35 5.65
C ARG A 92 -7.63 0.97 6.43
N LEU A 93 -7.43 0.22 7.51
CA LEU A 93 -8.46 0.05 8.53
C LEU A 93 -8.49 1.30 9.41
N VAL A 94 -9.66 1.93 9.50
CA VAL A 94 -9.92 3.09 10.36
C VAL A 94 -10.97 2.75 11.41
N THR A 95 -10.79 3.27 12.62
CA THR A 95 -11.77 3.18 13.69
C THR A 95 -12.56 4.47 13.76
N TRP A 96 -13.88 4.38 13.71
CA TRP A 96 -14.76 5.52 13.93
C TRP A 96 -15.67 5.22 15.11
N PRO A 97 -15.88 6.16 16.04
CA PRO A 97 -16.85 5.96 17.10
C PRO A 97 -18.26 5.91 16.50
N LEU A 98 -18.99 4.84 16.80
CA LEU A 98 -20.44 4.80 16.58
C LEU A 98 -21.16 5.73 17.58
N PRO A 99 -22.42 6.11 17.33
CA PRO A 99 -23.18 6.98 18.23
C PRO A 99 -23.30 6.48 19.67
N ASP A 100 -23.14 5.17 19.90
CA ASP A 100 -23.15 4.52 21.22
C ASP A 100 -21.76 4.43 21.87
N GLY A 101 -20.73 5.01 21.26
CA GLY A 101 -19.34 5.00 21.72
C GLY A 101 -18.57 3.71 21.39
N THR A 102 -19.20 2.73 20.74
CA THR A 102 -18.49 1.52 20.30
C THR A 102 -17.61 1.82 19.07
N PRO A 103 -16.40 1.25 18.96
CA PRO A 103 -15.58 1.44 17.78
C PRO A 103 -16.14 0.61 16.61
N ALA A 104 -16.52 1.28 15.53
CA ALA A 104 -16.72 0.64 14.23
C ALA A 104 -15.41 0.64 13.45
N PHE A 105 -15.14 -0.48 12.78
CA PHE A 105 -14.03 -0.58 11.83
C PHE A 105 -14.56 -0.41 10.41
N ALA A 106 -13.99 0.52 9.67
CA ALA A 106 -14.28 0.71 8.26
C ALA A 106 -12.99 0.65 7.44
N LEU A 107 -13.11 0.15 6.21
CA LEU A 107 -12.04 0.30 5.23
C LEU A 107 -12.13 1.68 4.60
N HIS A 108 -11.08 2.47 4.76
CA HIS A 108 -10.95 3.75 4.05
C HIS A 108 -10.09 3.52 2.81
N GLU A 109 -10.71 3.54 1.64
CA GLU A 109 -10.11 3.22 0.32
C GLU A 109 -8.79 3.97 0.06
N TYR A 110 -8.76 5.27 0.36
CA TYR A 110 -7.56 6.12 0.24
C TYR A 110 -6.81 6.26 1.56
N GLY A 111 -6.90 5.26 2.43
CA GLY A 111 -6.48 5.38 3.83
C GLY A 111 -4.98 5.43 4.05
N ASP A 112 -4.19 4.85 3.16
CA ASP A 112 -2.76 4.72 3.38
C ASP A 112 -2.02 6.05 3.15
N ARG A 113 -1.73 6.76 4.24
CA ARG A 113 -1.08 8.09 4.23
C ARG A 113 0.41 8.08 3.87
N VAL A 114 0.99 6.90 3.60
CA VAL A 114 2.36 6.80 3.07
C VAL A 114 2.41 6.16 1.70
N CYS A 115 1.29 5.97 1.03
CA CYS A 115 1.29 5.43 -0.33
C CYS A 115 0.54 6.39 -1.25
N PRO A 116 1.10 6.74 -2.42
CA PRO A 116 0.37 7.54 -3.39
C PRO A 116 -0.85 6.80 -3.96
N MET A 117 -0.94 5.47 -3.83
CA MET A 117 -2.18 4.74 -4.12
C MET A 117 -3.24 4.87 -3.02
N GLY A 118 -2.90 5.47 -1.88
CA GLY A 118 -3.80 5.80 -0.76
C GLY A 118 -3.97 7.31 -0.67
N SER A 119 -3.69 7.92 0.48
CA SER A 119 -3.68 9.40 0.66
C SER A 119 -2.28 9.92 0.94
N GLY A 120 -1.26 9.20 0.46
CA GLY A 120 0.14 9.58 0.65
C GLY A 120 0.51 10.81 -0.16
N GLU A 121 0.36 11.97 0.46
CA GLU A 121 0.78 13.27 -0.05
C GLU A 121 1.94 13.83 0.79
N ALA A 122 2.95 14.39 0.12
CA ALA A 122 4.08 15.00 0.80
C ALA A 122 3.67 16.31 1.47
N GLU A 123 4.28 16.63 2.63
CA GLU A 123 4.05 17.91 3.33
C GLU A 123 4.36 19.13 2.45
N ASP A 124 5.40 19.00 1.62
CA ASP A 124 5.75 19.94 0.55
C ASP A 124 5.76 19.15 -0.76
N GLN A 125 4.71 19.37 -1.55
CA GLN A 125 4.41 18.63 -2.78
C GLN A 125 5.28 19.06 -3.96
N ASP A 126 5.89 20.25 -3.87
CA ASP A 126 6.72 20.79 -4.94
C ASP A 126 8.15 20.23 -4.84
N ASN A 127 8.60 19.86 -3.63
CA ASN A 127 9.97 19.44 -3.37
C ASN A 127 10.13 17.96 -2.97
N TYR A 128 9.08 17.29 -2.50
CA TYR A 128 9.22 15.96 -1.93
C TYR A 128 8.25 14.93 -2.52
N ILE A 129 8.66 13.66 -2.44
CA ILE A 129 7.89 12.55 -2.98
C ILE A 129 7.64 11.48 -1.92
N ILE A 130 6.52 10.78 -2.07
CA ILE A 130 6.20 9.58 -1.30
C ILE A 130 6.12 8.41 -2.27
N CYS A 131 6.88 7.34 -2.00
CA CYS A 131 6.87 6.16 -2.85
C CYS A 131 5.76 5.18 -2.45
N THR A 132 5.47 4.22 -3.33
CA THR A 132 4.48 3.18 -3.08
C THR A 132 4.88 2.30 -1.89
N ASN A 133 3.88 1.75 -1.18
CA ASN A 133 4.15 0.80 -0.12
C ASN A 133 4.68 -0.54 -0.69
N ALA A 134 5.14 -1.42 0.20
CA ALA A 134 5.80 -2.66 -0.20
C ALA A 134 4.94 -3.58 -1.08
N ALA A 135 3.65 -3.72 -0.78
CA ALA A 135 2.76 -4.59 -1.56
C ALA A 135 2.52 -4.04 -2.98
N GLN A 136 2.29 -2.73 -3.10
CA GLN A 136 2.12 -2.07 -4.41
C GLN A 136 3.42 -2.09 -5.22
N SER A 137 4.55 -1.79 -4.57
CA SER A 137 5.87 -1.82 -5.20
C SER A 137 6.31 -3.25 -5.59
N TYR A 138 5.90 -4.26 -4.82
CA TYR A 138 6.06 -5.67 -5.18
C TYR A 138 5.25 -6.02 -6.43
N LYS A 139 3.96 -5.65 -6.47
CA LYS A 139 3.10 -5.88 -7.64
C LYS A 139 3.66 -5.21 -8.90
N ALA A 140 4.17 -4.00 -8.77
CA ALA A 140 4.82 -3.27 -9.87
C ALA A 140 6.15 -3.91 -10.32
N GLY A 141 6.69 -4.88 -9.58
CA GLY A 141 7.99 -5.50 -9.83
C GLY A 141 9.19 -4.63 -9.45
N TRP A 142 8.97 -3.50 -8.77
CA TRP A 142 10.02 -2.55 -8.36
C TRP A 142 10.78 -3.00 -7.11
N SER A 143 10.13 -3.79 -6.26
CA SER A 143 10.72 -4.31 -5.03
C SER A 143 10.42 -5.78 -4.84
N ARG A 144 11.25 -6.45 -4.05
CA ARG A 144 11.23 -7.89 -3.80
C ARG A 144 11.50 -8.16 -2.31
N PRO A 145 11.06 -9.32 -1.79
CA PRO A 145 11.46 -9.74 -0.46
C PRO A 145 12.97 -9.89 -0.34
N ILE A 146 13.53 -9.63 0.84
CA ILE A 146 14.94 -9.93 1.15
C ILE A 146 15.24 -11.43 0.92
N PRO A 147 16.50 -11.85 0.76
CA PRO A 147 16.86 -13.27 0.80
C PRO A 147 16.27 -13.95 2.04
N GLY A 148 15.52 -15.04 1.86
CA GLY A 148 14.79 -15.71 2.94
C GLY A 148 13.55 -14.98 3.45
N GLY A 149 13.17 -13.83 2.89
CA GLY A 149 12.02 -13.03 3.31
C GLY A 149 10.73 -13.31 2.55
N HIS A 150 10.77 -14.21 1.57
CA HIS A 150 9.58 -14.74 0.91
C HIS A 150 9.17 -16.03 1.61
N LEU A 151 8.10 -15.97 2.41
CA LEU A 151 7.73 -17.02 3.35
C LEU A 151 6.32 -17.53 3.05
N ASN A 152 6.14 -18.83 3.13
CA ASN A 152 4.87 -19.51 3.35
C ASN A 152 4.73 -19.77 4.85
N ALA A 153 3.69 -19.21 5.47
CA ALA A 153 3.52 -19.33 6.92
C ALA A 153 3.43 -20.78 7.43
N PHE A 154 2.99 -21.73 6.60
CA PHE A 154 2.80 -23.13 6.99
C PHE A 154 4.03 -24.00 6.73
N ALA A 155 4.83 -23.66 5.72
CA ALA A 155 6.01 -24.43 5.34
C ALA A 155 7.31 -23.88 5.94
N ASP A 156 7.45 -22.56 6.03
CA ASP A 156 8.73 -21.91 6.37
C ASP A 156 8.78 -21.46 7.83
N LEU A 157 7.63 -21.16 8.45
CA LEU A 157 7.56 -20.75 9.86
C LEU A 157 7.24 -21.94 10.77
N LYS A 158 8.17 -22.23 11.67
CA LYS A 158 7.95 -23.22 12.74
C LYS A 158 7.05 -22.62 13.82
N LEU A 159 6.18 -23.45 14.38
CA LEU A 159 5.34 -23.08 15.51
C LEU A 159 6.22 -22.65 16.69
N SER A 160 5.88 -21.53 17.33
CA SER A 160 6.53 -20.98 18.53
C SER A 160 8.01 -20.62 18.39
N VAL A 161 8.52 -20.57 17.18
CA VAL A 161 9.90 -20.15 16.93
C VAL A 161 9.89 -18.74 16.36
N HIS A 162 10.51 -17.82 17.09
CA HIS A 162 10.80 -16.48 16.57
C HIS A 162 11.89 -16.56 15.51
N GLN A 163 11.53 -16.28 14.26
CA GLN A 163 12.49 -16.10 13.18
C GLN A 163 12.78 -14.61 12.99
N GLU A 164 14.06 -14.24 13.08
CA GLU A 164 14.50 -12.86 12.99
C GLU A 164 14.91 -12.48 11.55
N PHE A 165 14.55 -11.26 11.16
CA PHE A 165 14.86 -10.68 9.86
C PHE A 165 15.36 -9.25 10.00
N ARG A 166 16.37 -8.90 9.21
CA ARG A 166 16.87 -7.53 9.07
C ARG A 166 16.29 -6.90 7.82
N LEU A 167 15.45 -5.88 7.99
CA LEU A 167 14.80 -5.15 6.90
C LEU A 167 15.54 -3.83 6.64
N PRO A 168 16.16 -3.67 5.46
CA PRO A 168 16.69 -2.37 5.07
C PRO A 168 15.54 -1.41 4.72
N PRO A 169 15.74 -0.09 4.82
CA PRO A 169 14.77 0.90 4.38
C PRO A 169 14.41 0.69 2.90
N MET A 170 13.14 0.90 2.55
CA MET A 170 12.67 0.72 1.18
C MET A 170 13.43 1.53 0.12
N HIS A 171 13.96 2.71 0.47
CA HIS A 171 14.75 3.54 -0.44
C HIS A 171 16.12 2.96 -0.80
N SER A 172 16.67 2.08 0.04
CA SER A 172 18.11 1.72 -0.02
C SER A 172 18.41 0.55 -0.98
N THR A 173 17.43 -0.29 -1.27
CA THR A 173 17.59 -1.47 -2.13
C THR A 173 16.23 -1.95 -2.62
N LYS A 174 16.18 -2.65 -3.75
CA LYS A 174 14.96 -3.35 -4.22
C LYS A 174 14.59 -4.55 -3.34
N TYR A 175 15.52 -5.10 -2.55
CA TYR A 175 15.28 -6.23 -1.64
C TYR A 175 15.03 -5.70 -0.22
N ASN A 176 13.79 -5.34 0.11
CA ASN A 176 13.54 -4.44 1.25
C ASN A 176 12.31 -4.77 2.10
N MET A 177 11.75 -5.97 1.94
CA MET A 177 10.52 -6.37 2.64
C MET A 177 10.54 -7.85 3.02
N LEU A 178 9.57 -8.25 3.85
CA LEU A 178 9.07 -9.61 3.91
C LEU A 178 7.76 -9.70 3.12
N ARG A 179 7.51 -10.87 2.52
CA ARG A 179 6.21 -11.28 2.00
C ARG A 179 5.88 -12.63 2.61
N ILE A 180 4.81 -12.67 3.39
CA ILE A 180 4.39 -13.86 4.13
C ILE A 180 3.03 -14.29 3.57
N SER A 181 2.98 -15.37 2.80
CA SER A 181 1.71 -15.98 2.40
C SER A 181 1.05 -16.61 3.62
N VAL A 182 -0.19 -16.22 3.89
CA VAL A 182 -0.95 -16.61 5.09
C VAL A 182 -2.20 -17.43 4.76
N ASP A 183 -2.38 -17.79 3.49
CA ASP A 183 -3.44 -18.67 3.03
C ASP A 183 -2.83 -19.99 2.53
N PRO A 184 -3.16 -21.13 3.16
CA PRO A 184 -2.62 -22.42 2.76
C PRO A 184 -3.09 -22.85 1.36
N ALA A 185 -4.24 -22.37 0.88
CA ALA A 185 -4.82 -22.74 -0.41
C ALA A 185 -4.15 -22.02 -1.60
N TYR A 186 -3.56 -20.84 -1.38
CA TYR A 186 -3.05 -19.96 -2.46
C TYR A 186 -1.62 -19.49 -2.21
N SER A 187 -0.75 -20.45 -1.88
CA SER A 187 0.64 -20.15 -1.48
C SER A 187 1.68 -20.23 -2.60
N ILE A 188 1.32 -20.74 -3.78
CA ILE A 188 2.23 -20.86 -4.94
C ILE A 188 2.09 -19.61 -5.82
N ILE A 189 3.21 -18.95 -6.14
CA ILE A 189 3.22 -17.90 -7.17
C ILE A 189 3.49 -18.55 -8.52
N ASP A 190 2.46 -18.61 -9.36
CA ASP A 190 2.59 -18.95 -10.77
C ASP A 190 2.02 -17.79 -11.61
N ASP A 191 2.73 -17.42 -12.67
CA ASP A 191 2.29 -16.41 -13.64
C ASP A 191 1.00 -16.83 -14.36
N SER A 192 0.71 -18.14 -14.39
CA SER A 192 -0.55 -18.69 -14.89
C SER A 192 -1.71 -18.55 -13.90
N ASP A 193 -1.42 -18.37 -12.61
CA ASP A 193 -2.42 -18.39 -11.55
C ASP A 193 -3.32 -17.14 -11.58
N ILE A 194 -4.62 -17.38 -11.67
CA ILE A 194 -5.64 -16.32 -11.65
C ILE A 194 -6.14 -16.00 -10.24
N ASN A 195 -5.76 -16.84 -9.27
CA ASN A 195 -6.27 -16.77 -7.92
C ASN A 195 -5.67 -15.58 -7.16
N PHE A 196 -6.43 -15.11 -6.19
CA PHE A 196 -5.96 -14.10 -5.25
C PHE A 196 -5.09 -14.76 -4.19
N GLN A 197 -4.01 -14.09 -3.86
CA GLN A 197 -3.06 -14.54 -2.85
C GLN A 197 -3.17 -13.60 -1.67
N LEU A 198 -3.56 -14.15 -0.53
CA LEU A 198 -3.52 -13.44 0.73
C LEU A 198 -2.11 -13.50 1.31
N ALA A 199 -1.46 -12.34 1.35
CA ALA A 199 -0.12 -12.20 1.88
C ALA A 199 -0.02 -10.97 2.80
N VAL A 200 0.83 -11.08 3.81
CA VAL A 200 1.23 -9.98 4.68
C VAL A 200 2.61 -9.51 4.25
N PHE A 201 2.73 -8.21 4.00
CA PHE A 201 3.96 -7.51 3.67
C PHE A 201 4.46 -6.77 4.89
N VAL A 202 5.77 -6.87 5.15
CA VAL A 202 6.45 -6.18 6.25
C VAL A 202 7.57 -5.35 5.66
N SER A 203 7.55 -4.05 5.89
CA SER A 203 8.55 -3.14 5.31
C SER A 203 9.00 -2.08 6.29
N TYR A 204 10.23 -1.60 6.12
CA TYR A 204 10.79 -0.52 6.91
C TYR A 204 10.92 0.75 6.07
N ARG A 205 10.40 1.87 6.57
CA ARG A 205 10.43 3.14 5.84
C ARG A 205 11.08 4.24 6.67
N VAL A 206 11.90 5.03 5.98
CA VAL A 206 12.73 6.09 6.55
C VAL A 206 12.65 7.28 5.62
N ARG A 207 12.29 8.44 6.16
CA ARG A 207 12.26 9.73 5.47
C ARG A 207 13.67 10.10 5.06
N GLN A 208 13.87 10.44 3.79
CA GLN A 208 15.15 10.94 3.30
C GLN A 208 15.18 12.47 3.36
N SER A 209 16.35 13.04 3.69
CA SER A 209 16.49 14.49 3.85
C SER A 209 16.72 15.24 2.54
N GLY A 210 16.96 14.53 1.43
CA GLY A 210 17.19 15.14 0.12
C GLY A 210 15.89 15.50 -0.60
N VAL A 211 15.85 16.67 -1.24
CA VAL A 211 14.75 17.09 -2.14
C VAL A 211 14.57 16.05 -3.25
N GLY A 212 13.33 15.63 -3.48
CA GLY A 212 12.96 14.65 -4.51
C GLY A 212 13.50 13.23 -4.29
N THR A 213 14.13 12.94 -3.16
CA THR A 213 14.64 11.60 -2.87
C THR A 213 13.52 10.65 -2.45
N PHE A 214 13.74 9.35 -2.59
CA PHE A 214 12.75 8.33 -2.25
C PHE A 214 12.25 8.53 -0.82
N ASP A 215 10.93 8.61 -0.63
CA ASP A 215 10.29 8.84 0.67
C ASP A 215 10.68 10.13 1.40
N SER A 216 11.25 11.13 0.72
CA SER A 216 11.55 12.43 1.33
C SER A 216 10.32 13.16 1.87
N GLY A 217 9.15 12.84 1.32
CA GLY A 217 7.86 13.44 1.67
C GLY A 217 7.12 12.76 2.81
N ILE A 218 7.64 11.66 3.36
CA ILE A 218 7.03 11.01 4.53
C ILE A 218 7.02 12.00 5.70
N GLN A 219 5.86 12.20 6.32
CA GLN A 219 5.72 13.07 7.50
C GLN A 219 6.64 12.61 8.63
N THR A 220 7.22 13.54 9.39
CA THR A 220 8.21 13.21 10.44
C THR A 220 7.70 12.19 11.46
N ARG A 221 6.42 12.23 11.80
CA ARG A 221 5.78 11.26 12.73
C ARG A 221 5.63 9.84 12.16
N LEU A 222 5.76 9.69 10.85
CA LEU A 222 5.70 8.43 10.10
C LEU A 222 7.09 7.92 9.71
N ASP A 223 8.14 8.67 10.07
CA ASP A 223 9.53 8.32 9.84
C ASP A 223 10.00 7.14 10.73
N ARG A 224 10.89 6.30 10.19
CA ARG A 224 11.52 5.17 10.87
C ARG A 224 10.49 4.27 11.52
N ARG A 225 9.58 3.73 10.71
CA ARG A 225 8.52 2.81 11.14
C ARG A 225 8.53 1.52 10.35
N VAL A 226 8.11 0.44 11.01
CA VAL A 226 7.79 -0.82 10.33
C VAL A 226 6.31 -0.80 9.99
N TRP A 227 6.01 -1.03 8.72
CA TRP A 227 4.66 -1.02 8.18
C TRP A 227 4.22 -2.44 7.86
N ILE A 228 2.99 -2.76 8.25
CA ILE A 228 2.35 -4.05 7.98
C ILE A 228 1.23 -3.80 6.98
N GLN A 229 1.36 -4.37 5.77
CA GLN A 229 0.31 -4.34 4.76
C GLN A 229 -0.26 -5.73 4.51
N GLU A 230 -1.57 -5.82 4.37
CA GLU A 230 -2.22 -6.99 3.84
C GLU A 230 -2.51 -6.79 2.36
N TYR A 231 -2.25 -7.83 1.60
CA TYR A 231 -2.49 -7.88 0.17
C TYR A 231 -3.34 -9.09 -0.12
N ASN A 232 -4.54 -8.87 -0.66
CA ASN A 232 -5.40 -9.94 -1.12
C ASN A 232 -5.64 -9.77 -2.62
N HIS A 233 -4.62 -10.11 -3.40
CA HIS A 233 -4.64 -9.88 -4.85
C HIS A 233 -3.82 -10.90 -5.62
N ARG A 234 -3.89 -10.81 -6.94
CA ARG A 234 -2.96 -11.45 -7.87
C ARG A 234 -1.56 -10.88 -7.65
N ALA A 235 -0.64 -11.76 -7.29
CA ALA A 235 0.77 -11.45 -7.07
C ALA A 235 1.63 -11.50 -8.35
N ASN A 236 1.00 -11.63 -9.52
CA ASN A 236 1.63 -11.63 -10.83
C ASN A 236 1.47 -10.28 -11.54
N GLY A 237 2.05 -10.14 -12.74
CA GLY A 237 1.99 -8.92 -13.55
C GLY A 237 0.61 -8.55 -14.09
N ARG A 238 -0.47 -9.22 -13.65
CA ARG A 238 -1.84 -8.90 -14.08
C ARG A 238 -2.38 -7.69 -13.30
N PRO A 239 -3.26 -6.89 -13.93
CA PRO A 239 -3.87 -5.75 -13.27
C PRO A 239 -4.66 -6.12 -12.02
N SER A 240 -4.73 -5.18 -11.09
CA SER A 240 -5.57 -5.34 -9.92
C SER A 240 -7.06 -5.25 -10.28
N TYR A 241 -7.85 -6.05 -9.57
CA TYR A 241 -9.30 -6.03 -9.49
C TYR A 241 -9.73 -4.88 -8.58
N MET A 242 -10.72 -4.09 -9.01
CA MET A 242 -11.07 -2.80 -8.39
C MET A 242 -11.52 -2.93 -6.94
N ASP A 243 -12.15 -4.03 -6.54
CA ASP A 243 -12.70 -4.21 -5.19
C ASP A 243 -11.75 -4.95 -4.23
N HIS A 244 -10.50 -5.17 -4.65
CA HIS A 244 -9.50 -5.87 -3.85
C HIS A 244 -8.31 -4.93 -3.65
N TRP A 245 -8.29 -4.26 -2.50
CA TRP A 245 -7.27 -3.26 -2.20
C TRP A 245 -6.11 -3.87 -1.40
N THR A 246 -4.98 -3.17 -1.45
CA THR A 246 -3.96 -3.34 -0.42
C THR A 246 -4.45 -2.63 0.83
N HIS A 247 -4.30 -3.24 2.00
CA HIS A 247 -4.69 -2.63 3.27
C HIS A 247 -3.48 -2.39 4.15
N ASN A 248 -3.30 -1.16 4.59
CA ASN A 248 -2.39 -0.85 5.68
C ASN A 248 -3.04 -1.28 7.00
N MET A 249 -2.47 -2.30 7.64
CA MET A 249 -3.04 -2.97 8.81
C MET A 249 -2.52 -2.38 10.11
N ALA A 250 -1.23 -2.04 10.16
CA ALA A 250 -0.59 -1.54 11.37
C ALA A 250 0.73 -0.83 11.09
N VAL A 251 1.11 0.03 12.03
CA VAL A 251 2.43 0.66 12.09
C VAL A 251 3.07 0.33 13.42
N LEU A 252 4.21 -0.36 13.37
CA LEU A 252 4.96 -0.71 14.58
C LEU A 252 5.92 0.42 14.91
N THR A 253 5.84 0.89 16.16
CA THR A 253 6.74 1.87 16.73
C THR A 253 7.16 1.47 18.14
N ASP A 254 8.27 2.01 18.59
CA ASP A 254 8.80 1.93 19.95
C ASP A 254 8.61 3.25 20.73
N GLU A 255 8.05 4.26 20.09
CA GLU A 255 7.78 5.56 20.69
C GLU A 255 6.75 5.46 21.81
N ARG A 256 6.95 6.27 22.85
CA ARG A 256 6.04 6.43 23.98
C ARG A 256 5.90 7.91 24.33
N PRO A 257 4.67 8.44 24.46
CA PRO A 257 3.39 7.77 24.19
C PRO A 257 3.22 7.40 22.71
N LEU A 258 2.30 6.46 22.40
CA LEU A 258 1.99 6.15 21.00
C LEU A 258 1.47 7.41 20.30
N PRO A 259 1.93 7.73 19.08
CA PRO A 259 1.44 8.89 18.37
C PRO A 259 -0.06 8.74 18.10
N LEU A 260 -0.85 9.76 18.41
CA LEU A 260 -2.26 9.79 18.06
C LEU A 260 -2.44 10.31 16.64
N PHE A 261 -3.39 9.72 15.93
CA PHE A 261 -3.95 10.25 14.70
C PHE A 261 -5.38 10.70 14.98
N ASP A 262 -5.83 11.76 14.30
CA ASP A 262 -7.19 12.31 14.45
C ASP A 262 -8.32 11.29 14.15
N ASP A 263 -7.98 10.17 13.51
CA ASP A 263 -8.89 9.08 13.12
C ASP A 263 -8.60 7.74 13.84
N GLY A 264 -7.83 7.77 14.93
CA GLY A 264 -7.58 6.57 15.75
C GLY A 264 -6.65 5.53 15.12
N PHE A 265 -5.84 5.90 14.13
CA PHE A 265 -5.04 4.95 13.35
C PHE A 265 -3.99 4.15 14.15
N GLY A 266 -3.90 2.87 13.77
CA GLY A 266 -3.25 1.73 14.43
C GLY A 266 -1.73 1.73 14.53
N TYR A 267 -1.16 2.74 15.19
CA TYR A 267 0.13 2.54 15.85
C TYR A 267 -0.02 1.46 16.92
N LEU A 268 0.82 0.43 16.81
CA LEU A 268 0.91 -0.60 17.82
C LEU A 268 2.27 -0.54 18.50
N ASN A 269 2.27 -0.86 19.79
CA ASN A 269 3.48 -0.98 20.58
C ASN A 269 4.26 -2.21 20.13
N ARG A 270 5.23 -1.99 19.23
CA ARG A 270 6.19 -2.94 18.66
C ARG A 270 5.65 -4.24 18.05
N SER A 271 4.41 -4.66 18.25
CA SER A 271 3.91 -5.97 17.81
C SER A 271 2.53 -5.88 17.15
N TRP A 272 2.31 -6.74 16.16
CA TRP A 272 1.02 -6.94 15.50
C TRP A 272 0.77 -8.43 15.31
N THR A 273 -0.49 -8.84 15.48
CA THR A 273 -0.92 -10.24 15.42
C THR A 273 -2.11 -10.38 14.49
N LYS A 274 -2.11 -11.43 13.67
CA LYS A 274 -3.20 -11.79 12.77
C LYS A 274 -3.48 -13.29 12.81
N MET A 275 -4.76 -13.64 12.97
CA MET A 275 -5.26 -15.01 12.82
C MET A 275 -5.32 -15.42 11.35
N PHE A 276 -5.08 -16.70 11.07
CA PHE A 276 -5.26 -17.25 9.73
C PHE A 276 -6.74 -17.28 9.31
N PRO A 277 -7.06 -17.09 8.03
CA PRO A 277 -8.44 -17.13 7.54
C PRO A 277 -8.99 -18.57 7.53
N GLY A 278 -10.30 -18.71 7.26
CA GLY A 278 -10.91 -19.99 6.92
C GLY A 278 -10.97 -21.03 8.04
N GLY A 279 -10.90 -20.59 9.31
CA GLY A 279 -10.91 -21.50 10.47
C GLY A 279 -9.61 -22.29 10.65
N VAL A 280 -8.55 -21.92 9.93
CA VAL A 280 -7.22 -22.52 10.13
C VAL A 280 -6.71 -22.13 11.52
N PRO A 281 -6.31 -23.10 12.37
CA PRO A 281 -5.84 -22.80 13.71
C PRO A 281 -4.61 -21.89 13.71
N GLY A 282 -4.61 -20.93 14.64
CA GLY A 282 -3.46 -20.08 14.89
C GLY A 282 -3.35 -18.83 14.01
N GLY A 283 -2.13 -18.29 13.97
CA GLY A 283 -1.83 -17.04 13.27
C GLY A 283 -0.35 -16.72 13.22
N ILE A 284 -0.05 -15.48 12.85
CA ILE A 284 1.30 -14.92 12.90
C ILE A 284 1.36 -13.69 13.79
N THR A 285 2.48 -13.55 14.49
CA THR A 285 2.89 -12.33 15.18
C THR A 285 4.13 -11.78 14.53
N ILE A 286 4.13 -10.47 14.29
CA ILE A 286 5.26 -9.71 13.80
C ILE A 286 5.64 -8.69 14.86
N THR A 287 6.89 -8.72 15.31
CA THR A 287 7.39 -7.83 16.36
C THR A 287 8.63 -7.08 15.88
N MET A 288 8.63 -5.76 16.00
CA MET A 288 9.80 -4.90 15.82
C MET A 288 10.66 -4.96 17.09
N ARG A 289 11.89 -5.49 16.96
CA ARG A 289 12.85 -5.62 18.08
C ARG A 289 13.63 -4.34 18.26
N SER A 290 14.17 -3.80 17.16
CA SER A 290 14.96 -2.58 17.14
C SER A 290 14.89 -1.91 15.77
N LYS A 291 15.29 -0.65 15.70
CA LYS A 291 15.41 0.11 14.44
C LYS A 291 16.57 1.11 14.51
N THR A 292 17.09 1.43 13.34
CA THR A 292 18.12 2.44 13.07
C THR A 292 17.83 3.04 11.70
N ASP A 293 18.47 4.14 11.34
CA ASP A 293 18.29 4.75 10.02
C ASP A 293 18.64 3.79 8.86
N ALA A 294 19.48 2.77 9.12
CA ALA A 294 19.94 1.81 8.12
C ALA A 294 19.15 0.50 8.07
N ALA A 295 18.37 0.15 9.11
CA ALA A 295 17.57 -1.08 9.14
C ALA A 295 16.64 -1.16 10.37
N ALA A 296 15.57 -1.93 10.23
CA ALA A 296 14.80 -2.49 11.34
C ALA A 296 15.07 -3.99 11.52
N ILE A 297 15.07 -4.46 12.77
CA ILE A 297 15.09 -5.88 13.11
C ILE A 297 13.67 -6.27 13.50
N VAL A 298 13.10 -7.25 12.80
CA VAL A 298 11.76 -7.77 13.05
C VAL A 298 11.82 -9.27 13.29
N THR A 299 10.97 -9.77 14.18
CA THR A 299 10.76 -11.21 14.36
C THR A 299 9.37 -11.59 13.87
N VAL A 300 9.27 -12.71 13.18
CA VAL A 300 8.01 -13.34 12.80
C VAL A 300 7.89 -14.63 13.60
N CYS A 301 6.73 -14.87 14.17
CA CYS A 301 6.41 -16.15 14.81
C CYS A 301 5.04 -16.63 14.37
N ARG A 302 4.91 -17.94 14.14
CA ARG A 302 3.62 -18.61 13.97
C ARG A 302 3.17 -19.21 15.30
N PHE A 303 1.92 -18.99 15.67
CA PHE A 303 1.33 -19.50 16.92
C PHE A 303 0.06 -20.30 16.64
N LEU A 304 -0.41 -21.09 17.62
CA LEU A 304 -1.72 -21.78 17.59
C LEU A 304 -2.80 -21.07 18.41
N ALA A 305 -2.41 -20.38 19.50
CA ALA A 305 -3.30 -19.55 20.31
C ALA A 305 -2.71 -18.15 20.52
N PRO A 306 -3.53 -17.07 20.49
CA PRO A 306 -3.03 -15.70 20.63
C PRO A 306 -2.64 -15.32 22.07
N THR A 307 -3.13 -16.02 23.09
CA THR A 307 -2.86 -15.74 24.52
C THR A 307 -2.83 -17.01 25.35
N GLU A 308 -1.81 -17.18 26.22
CA GLU A 308 -1.84 -18.12 27.35
C GLU A 308 -2.77 -17.58 28.45
N TRP A 309 -3.33 -18.49 29.27
CA TRP A 309 -3.97 -18.16 30.55
C TRP A 309 -2.93 -17.55 31.50
N GLY A 310 -2.61 -16.26 31.34
CA GLY A 310 -1.52 -15.60 32.06
C GLY A 310 -0.99 -14.31 31.41
N GLY A 311 -1.36 -14.01 30.16
CA GLY A 311 -1.16 -12.69 29.55
C GLY A 311 0.23 -12.41 28.95
N GLY A 312 1.07 -13.43 28.71
CA GLY A 312 2.39 -13.31 28.10
C GLY A 312 2.45 -13.80 26.64
N THR A 313 3.19 -13.05 25.80
CA THR A 313 3.72 -13.35 24.44
C THR A 313 2.91 -14.21 23.45
N THR A 314 2.57 -13.60 22.31
CA THR A 314 1.74 -14.16 21.22
C THR A 314 2.47 -15.18 20.30
N CYS A 315 3.40 -15.99 20.82
CA CYS A 315 4.23 -16.92 20.04
C CYS A 315 4.22 -18.33 20.67
N MET A 316 3.02 -18.93 20.77
CA MET A 316 2.80 -20.18 21.52
C MET A 316 2.29 -21.32 20.63
N ASP A 317 2.58 -22.56 21.02
CA ASP A 317 2.21 -23.79 20.31
C ASP A 317 0.92 -24.39 20.88
N GLY A 318 0.32 -23.74 21.88
CA GLY A 318 -0.85 -24.25 22.58
C GLY A 318 -0.55 -25.41 23.52
N GLN A 319 0.71 -25.65 23.87
CA GLN A 319 1.11 -26.54 24.97
C GLN A 319 1.66 -25.72 26.13
N ASP A 320 1.35 -26.16 27.35
CA ASP A 320 1.90 -25.62 28.59
C ASP A 320 3.33 -26.16 28.75
N ASN A 321 4.33 -25.33 28.43
CA ASN A 321 5.72 -25.74 28.32
C ASN A 321 6.59 -25.24 29.49
N ASP A 322 5.99 -24.75 30.57
CA ASP A 322 6.64 -24.33 31.82
C ASP A 322 6.72 -25.50 32.84
N TRP A 323 7.68 -26.39 32.60
CA TRP A 323 7.99 -27.52 33.50
C TRP A 323 9.05 -27.13 34.54
#